data_AF-A0A2D5MQS9-F1
#
_entry.id   AF-A0A2D5MQS9-F1
#
_cell.length_a   1.000
_cell.length_b   1.000
_cell.length_c   1.000
_cell.angle_alpha   90.00
_cell.angle_beta   90.00
_cell.angle_gamma   90.00
#
_symmetry.space_group_name_H-M   'P 1'
#
loop_
_entity.id
_entity.type
_entity.pdbx_description
1 polymer ?
#
loop_
_entity_poly.entity_id
_entity_poly.type
_entity_poly.pdbx_seq_one_letter_code
_entity_poly.pdbx_strand_id
1 'polypeptide(L)'
;MVRYFIGSILSPYEKESVAENDPTFGFTKAQADSLDVVGKPIRMEHNKDMVVGKIVKQFASDDGSLWVMGKLDGSGYQERFAQYAVDKNPDTGGAYYQGLSLQHVHRQLASGKSEKTAVEVSLVCEPRRSDCRIAYVDSDNIPDSDQIKNMEYILKGGINKMETATANPPTEVKEVAQENVESVEQKTDIAGNMTKEQMMKIIIEQQKSLEVSKTTQNSELEELRQLKQEIERQKAEELKKEQEKSHAMAQSLVNDWSQQLDKDSMSDAQKTQILETAQKHPHELIELLRVAHCASKKAKEAEARFNEYKSLVEKTQLSQQFDQVMSKKKAPAPVVQQPQVPVVHAASNKKRKTMSNPELFLRAMSSFAPSGSARDHMEQVSKIGVRKKYTRESYY
;
A
#
# COMPACT_ATOMS: atom_id res chain seq x y z
N MET A 1 -15.86 -16.02 -9.20
CA MET A 1 -15.36 -17.41 -9.12
C MET A 1 -14.35 -17.45 -7.99
N VAL A 2 -14.37 -18.47 -7.15
CA VAL A 2 -13.39 -18.59 -6.05
C VAL A 2 -12.30 -19.53 -6.51
N ARG A 3 -11.04 -19.21 -6.20
CA ARG A 3 -9.90 -20.07 -6.50
C ARG A 3 -9.11 -20.37 -5.24
N TYR A 4 -8.67 -21.61 -5.09
CA TYR A 4 -7.81 -22.02 -4.00
C TYR A 4 -6.40 -22.29 -4.51
N PHE A 5 -5.41 -22.11 -3.64
CA PHE A 5 -4.05 -22.55 -3.92
C PHE A 5 -3.43 -23.16 -2.67
N ILE A 6 -2.42 -24.00 -2.88
CA ILE A 6 -1.56 -24.54 -1.82
C ILE A 6 -0.12 -24.13 -2.14
N GLY A 7 0.56 -23.60 -1.13
CA GLY A 7 1.97 -23.24 -1.26
C GLY A 7 2.69 -23.18 0.08
N SER A 8 4.00 -23.12 0.02
CA SER A 8 4.87 -22.99 1.19
C SER A 8 5.18 -21.52 1.46
N ILE A 9 5.14 -21.12 2.73
CA ILE A 9 5.47 -19.75 3.20
C ILE A 9 6.73 -19.70 4.07
N LEU A 10 7.19 -20.85 4.57
CA LEU A 10 8.46 -21.02 5.29
C LEU A 10 9.16 -22.26 4.74
N SER A 11 10.46 -22.15 4.45
CA SER A 11 11.25 -23.29 4.01
C SER A 11 11.62 -24.20 5.17
N PRO A 12 12.09 -25.43 4.87
CA PRO A 12 12.66 -26.31 5.88
C PRO A 12 13.76 -25.59 6.67
N TYR A 13 13.78 -25.80 7.99
CA TYR A 13 14.67 -25.09 8.92
C TYR A 13 16.15 -25.13 8.50
N GLU A 14 16.59 -26.27 7.99
CA GLU A 14 17.97 -26.49 7.55
C GLU A 14 18.37 -25.61 6.36
N LYS A 15 17.40 -25.26 5.50
CA LYS A 15 17.60 -24.40 4.31
C LYS A 15 17.44 -22.90 4.59
N GLU A 16 16.78 -22.52 5.69
CA GLU A 16 16.59 -21.10 6.06
C GLU A 16 17.87 -20.42 6.57
N SER A 17 18.90 -21.20 6.94
CA SER A 17 20.12 -20.69 7.56
C SER A 17 21.08 -19.90 6.66
N VAL A 18 20.78 -19.72 5.36
CA VAL A 18 21.81 -19.26 4.40
C VAL A 18 21.39 -18.09 3.49
N ALA A 19 20.10 -17.75 3.38
CA ALA A 19 19.67 -16.86 2.29
C ALA A 19 20.25 -15.42 2.39
N GLU A 20 20.37 -14.89 3.60
CA GLU A 20 21.02 -13.62 3.94
C GLU A 20 21.41 -13.73 5.42
N ASN A 21 22.57 -13.21 5.85
CA ASN A 21 23.06 -13.29 7.24
C ASN A 21 22.20 -12.49 8.27
N ASP A 22 20.89 -12.40 8.08
CA ASP A 22 19.93 -11.69 8.90
C ASP A 22 19.06 -12.66 9.72
N PRO A 23 19.30 -12.77 11.04
CA PRO A 23 18.55 -13.68 11.92
C PRO A 23 17.07 -13.30 12.08
N THR A 24 16.66 -12.10 11.64
CA THR A 24 15.25 -11.69 11.71
C THR A 24 14.37 -12.46 10.72
N PHE A 25 14.95 -13.07 9.67
CA PHE A 25 14.22 -13.81 8.65
C PHE A 25 14.10 -15.31 8.92
N GLY A 26 15.04 -15.91 9.65
CA GLY A 26 15.04 -17.35 9.96
C GLY A 26 14.10 -17.71 11.11
N PHE A 27 13.25 -18.71 10.92
CA PHE A 27 12.31 -19.22 11.93
C PHE A 27 12.89 -20.45 12.60
N THR A 28 12.74 -20.60 13.90
CA THR A 28 12.94 -21.91 14.53
C THR A 28 11.72 -22.78 14.32
N LYS A 29 11.86 -24.12 14.40
CA LYS A 29 10.71 -25.04 14.34
C LYS A 29 9.61 -24.65 15.33
N ALA A 30 9.98 -24.37 16.58
CA ALA A 30 9.01 -23.92 17.60
C ALA A 30 8.32 -22.60 17.24
N GLN A 31 9.03 -21.67 16.58
CA GLN A 31 8.42 -20.41 16.10
C GLN A 31 7.46 -20.66 14.94
N ALA A 32 7.83 -21.53 13.99
CA ALA A 32 6.97 -21.91 12.86
C ALA A 32 5.70 -22.63 13.35
N ASP A 33 5.82 -23.55 14.30
CA ASP A 33 4.68 -24.28 14.88
C ASP A 33 3.73 -23.36 15.65
N SER A 34 4.27 -22.32 16.30
CA SER A 34 3.47 -21.32 17.03
C SER A 34 2.86 -20.23 16.13
N LEU A 35 3.23 -20.19 14.85
CA LEU A 35 2.82 -19.12 13.95
C LEU A 35 1.38 -19.36 13.47
N ASP A 36 0.46 -18.46 13.83
CA ASP A 36 -0.90 -18.47 13.30
C ASP A 36 -1.05 -17.53 12.11
N VAL A 37 -1.27 -18.12 10.93
CA VAL A 37 -1.51 -17.43 9.67
C VAL A 37 -2.95 -17.60 9.17
N VAL A 38 -3.80 -18.37 9.86
CA VAL A 38 -5.18 -18.59 9.43
C VAL A 38 -5.98 -17.28 9.55
N GLY A 39 -6.76 -16.96 8.53
CA GLY A 39 -7.54 -15.73 8.46
C GLY A 39 -6.73 -14.47 8.11
N LYS A 40 -5.39 -14.56 8.00
CA LYS A 40 -4.58 -13.42 7.55
C LYS A 40 -4.86 -13.09 6.08
N PRO A 41 -4.80 -11.80 5.69
CA PRO A 41 -5.08 -11.38 4.33
C PRO A 41 -3.98 -11.88 3.37
N ILE A 42 -4.41 -12.16 2.15
CA ILE A 42 -3.52 -12.40 1.01
C ILE A 42 -3.45 -11.11 0.21
N ARG A 43 -2.23 -10.62 -0.05
CA ARG A 43 -2.00 -9.41 -0.85
C ARG A 43 -1.16 -9.70 -2.08
N MET A 44 -1.06 -8.72 -2.98
CA MET A 44 -0.10 -8.75 -4.08
C MET A 44 1.08 -7.85 -3.75
N GLU A 45 2.30 -8.41 -3.83
CA GLU A 45 3.57 -7.69 -3.66
C GLU A 45 3.63 -6.79 -2.40
N HIS A 46 3.04 -7.26 -1.28
CA HIS A 46 2.96 -6.53 0.00
C HIS A 46 2.25 -5.17 -0.05
N ASN A 47 1.43 -4.92 -1.08
CA ASN A 47 0.70 -3.66 -1.20
C ASN A 47 -0.56 -3.66 -0.31
N LYS A 48 -0.63 -2.69 0.61
CA LYS A 48 -1.72 -2.49 1.58
C LYS A 48 -3.11 -2.28 0.96
N ASP A 49 -3.17 -1.86 -0.29
CA ASP A 49 -4.44 -1.58 -0.95
C ASP A 49 -4.91 -2.75 -1.83
N MET A 50 -4.07 -3.78 -2.01
CA MET A 50 -4.30 -4.89 -2.93
C MET A 50 -4.56 -6.21 -2.19
N VAL A 51 -5.62 -6.25 -1.39
CA VAL A 51 -6.09 -7.49 -0.73
C VAL A 51 -6.86 -8.33 -1.74
N VAL A 52 -6.41 -9.56 -1.96
CA VAL A 52 -6.97 -10.46 -2.97
C VAL A 52 -7.59 -11.74 -2.43
N GLY A 53 -7.46 -11.96 -1.12
CA GLY A 53 -7.99 -13.15 -0.49
C GLY A 53 -7.59 -13.30 0.96
N LYS A 54 -7.72 -14.52 1.47
CA LYS A 54 -7.38 -14.88 2.85
C LYS A 54 -6.85 -16.30 2.97
N ILE A 55 -6.02 -16.54 3.97
CA ILE A 55 -5.57 -17.88 4.33
C ILE A 55 -6.71 -18.63 5.03
N VAL A 56 -6.99 -19.86 4.58
CA VAL A 56 -8.08 -20.70 5.10
C VAL A 56 -7.56 -21.81 5.99
N LYS A 57 -6.42 -22.40 5.64
CA LYS A 57 -5.76 -23.44 6.44
C LYS A 57 -4.25 -23.28 6.41
N GLN A 58 -3.59 -23.83 7.42
CA GLN A 58 -2.15 -23.98 7.49
C GLN A 58 -1.78 -25.41 7.91
N PHE A 59 -0.60 -25.86 7.49
CA PHE A 59 -0.07 -27.19 7.77
C PHE A 59 1.43 -27.06 8.04
N ALA A 60 1.88 -27.47 9.22
CA ALA A 60 3.29 -27.52 9.55
C ALA A 60 3.83 -28.92 9.24
N SER A 61 5.03 -28.98 8.66
CA SER A 61 5.75 -30.22 8.37
C SER A 61 6.83 -30.45 9.42
N ASP A 62 7.26 -31.72 9.56
CA ASP A 62 8.27 -32.11 10.54
C ASP A 62 9.64 -31.44 10.32
N ASP A 63 9.93 -31.05 9.08
CA ASP A 63 11.13 -30.34 8.66
C ASP A 63 11.13 -28.83 9.01
N GLY A 64 10.05 -28.35 9.63
CA GLY A 64 9.86 -26.95 10.00
C GLY A 64 9.29 -26.08 8.87
N SER A 65 8.99 -26.65 7.70
CA SER A 65 8.29 -25.92 6.64
C SER A 65 6.83 -25.67 7.03
N LEU A 66 6.29 -24.52 6.61
CA LEU A 66 4.90 -24.13 6.87
C LEU A 66 4.19 -23.91 5.54
N TRP A 67 3.13 -24.70 5.34
CA TRP A 67 2.30 -24.70 4.16
C TRP A 67 0.95 -24.05 4.45
N VAL A 68 0.37 -23.41 3.44
CA VAL A 68 -0.92 -22.73 3.56
C VAL A 68 -1.83 -23.08 2.40
N MET A 69 -3.13 -23.11 2.70
CA MET A 69 -4.18 -23.07 1.70
C MET A 69 -4.79 -21.68 1.68
N GLY A 70 -4.60 -20.96 0.57
CA GLY A 70 -5.17 -19.64 0.33
C GLY A 70 -6.46 -19.71 -0.47
N LYS A 71 -7.38 -18.79 -0.19
CA LYS A 71 -8.60 -18.56 -0.97
C LYS A 71 -8.56 -17.17 -1.60
N LEU A 72 -8.74 -17.12 -2.91
CA LEU A 72 -8.87 -15.90 -3.71
C LEU A 72 -10.35 -15.67 -4.03
N ASP A 73 -10.92 -14.55 -3.59
CA ASP A 73 -12.37 -14.32 -3.61
C ASP A 73 -12.92 -13.93 -4.99
N GLY A 74 -12.11 -13.32 -5.86
CA GLY A 74 -12.44 -13.07 -7.28
C GLY A 74 -13.56 -12.05 -7.54
N SER A 75 -13.89 -11.22 -6.55
CA SER A 75 -14.96 -10.22 -6.61
C SER A 75 -14.60 -9.00 -7.45
N GLY A 76 -13.41 -8.45 -7.26
CA GLY A 76 -12.91 -7.28 -7.99
C GLY A 76 -11.88 -7.61 -9.06
N TYR A 77 -11.40 -6.55 -9.73
CA TYR A 77 -10.42 -6.65 -10.80
C TYR A 77 -9.09 -7.23 -10.30
N GLN A 78 -8.63 -6.76 -9.14
CA GLN A 78 -7.36 -7.17 -8.54
C GLN A 78 -7.37 -8.65 -8.15
N GLU A 79 -8.50 -9.12 -7.62
CA GLU A 79 -8.66 -10.53 -7.23
C GLU A 79 -8.77 -11.43 -8.46
N ARG A 80 -9.45 -10.98 -9.53
CA ARG A 80 -9.46 -11.70 -10.82
C ARG A 80 -8.07 -11.77 -11.43
N PHE A 81 -7.33 -10.66 -11.44
CA PHE A 81 -5.94 -10.66 -11.87
C PHE A 81 -5.12 -11.66 -11.06
N ALA A 82 -5.23 -11.65 -9.73
CA ALA A 82 -4.53 -12.61 -8.87
C ALA A 82 -4.86 -14.06 -9.21
N GLN A 83 -6.13 -14.38 -9.54
CA GLN A 83 -6.55 -15.72 -9.95
C GLN A 83 -5.89 -16.18 -11.24
N TYR A 84 -5.76 -15.30 -12.24
CA TYR A 84 -5.04 -15.61 -13.49
C TYR A 84 -3.53 -15.61 -13.31
N ALA A 85 -3.01 -14.78 -12.41
CA ALA A 85 -1.58 -14.61 -12.20
C ALA A 85 -0.93 -15.82 -11.50
N VAL A 86 -1.71 -16.59 -10.71
CA VAL A 86 -1.24 -17.84 -10.09
C VAL A 86 -1.40 -19.06 -11.01
N ASP A 87 -2.26 -18.97 -12.04
CA ASP A 87 -2.40 -20.03 -13.04
C ASP A 87 -1.13 -20.13 -13.90
N LYS A 88 -0.81 -21.35 -14.32
CA LYS A 88 0.25 -21.57 -15.30
C LYS A 88 -0.24 -21.14 -16.67
N ASN A 89 0.53 -20.28 -17.33
CA ASN A 89 0.30 -19.94 -18.71
C ASN A 89 0.48 -21.20 -19.58
N PRO A 90 -0.48 -21.55 -20.46
CA PRO A 90 -0.39 -22.74 -21.29
C PRO A 90 0.78 -22.73 -22.27
N ASP A 91 1.22 -21.55 -22.72
CA ASP A 91 2.30 -21.40 -23.71
C ASP A 91 3.69 -21.46 -23.07
N THR A 92 3.86 -20.89 -21.88
CA THR A 92 5.17 -20.81 -21.19
C THR A 92 5.32 -21.83 -20.06
N GLY A 93 4.23 -22.46 -19.62
CA GLY A 93 4.17 -23.38 -18.49
C GLY A 93 4.38 -22.73 -17.11
N GLY A 94 4.67 -21.41 -17.06
CA GLY A 94 4.95 -20.66 -15.84
C GLY A 94 3.78 -19.79 -15.40
N ALA A 95 3.67 -19.56 -14.09
CA ALA A 95 2.76 -18.56 -13.51
C ALA A 95 3.48 -17.21 -13.34
N TYR A 96 2.72 -16.12 -13.29
CA TYR A 96 3.26 -14.79 -13.01
C TYR A 96 3.70 -14.69 -11.55
N TYR A 97 2.81 -15.01 -10.62
CA TYR A 97 3.14 -15.19 -9.21
C TYR A 97 3.51 -16.63 -8.94
N GLN A 98 4.80 -16.86 -8.69
CA GLN A 98 5.34 -18.20 -8.44
C GLN A 98 5.56 -18.48 -6.96
N GLY A 99 5.67 -17.42 -6.16
CA GLY A 99 6.07 -17.48 -4.77
C GLY A 99 5.06 -16.88 -3.81
N LEU A 100 5.24 -17.27 -2.55
CA LEU A 100 4.57 -16.66 -1.41
C LEU A 100 5.61 -16.00 -0.51
N SER A 101 5.25 -14.85 0.04
CA SER A 101 6.09 -14.11 0.98
C SER A 101 5.31 -13.82 2.25
N LEU A 102 5.75 -14.41 3.36
CA LEU A 102 5.23 -14.10 4.69
C LEU A 102 5.86 -12.79 5.19
N GLN A 103 5.00 -11.83 5.53
CA GLN A 103 5.39 -10.67 6.31
C GLN A 103 5.08 -10.91 7.79
N HIS A 104 6.08 -10.67 8.63
CA HIS A 104 6.00 -10.84 10.08
C HIS A 104 6.60 -9.64 10.81
N VAL A 105 6.12 -9.42 12.04
CA VAL A 105 6.78 -8.52 12.99
C VAL A 105 7.76 -9.33 13.82
N HIS A 106 9.00 -8.85 13.93
CA HIS A 106 10.00 -9.42 14.83
C HIS A 106 10.14 -8.56 16.08
N ARG A 107 9.89 -9.15 17.25
CA ARG A 107 10.07 -8.50 18.55
C ARG A 107 11.19 -9.20 19.30
N GLN A 108 12.27 -8.49 19.55
CA GLN A 108 13.34 -8.95 20.44
C GLN A 108 13.09 -8.39 21.84
N LEU A 109 12.93 -9.28 22.82
CA LEU A 109 12.75 -8.93 24.22
C LEU A 109 14.11 -8.70 24.87
N ALA A 110 14.14 -7.86 25.92
CA ALA A 110 15.36 -7.60 26.70
C ALA A 110 15.95 -8.86 27.35
N SER A 111 15.16 -9.92 27.51
CA SER A 111 15.60 -11.24 27.98
C SER A 111 16.37 -12.06 26.93
N GLY A 112 16.54 -11.54 25.72
CA GLY A 112 17.14 -12.26 24.59
C GLY A 112 16.20 -13.19 23.84
N LYS A 113 14.96 -13.39 24.34
CA LYS A 113 13.91 -14.13 23.61
C LYS A 113 13.41 -13.31 22.42
N SER A 114 13.12 -13.98 21.31
CA SER A 114 12.49 -13.38 20.14
C SER A 114 11.12 -13.97 19.88
N GLU A 115 10.18 -13.09 19.54
CA GLU A 115 8.81 -13.42 19.16
C GLU A 115 8.57 -12.95 17.73
N LYS A 116 7.86 -13.77 16.95
CA LYS A 116 7.49 -13.45 15.57
C LYS A 116 5.99 -13.61 15.39
N THR A 117 5.35 -12.58 14.86
CA THR A 117 3.90 -12.58 14.65
C THR A 117 3.59 -12.34 13.17
N ALA A 118 2.74 -13.20 12.59
CA ALA A 118 2.32 -13.06 11.20
C ALA A 118 1.40 -11.85 11.01
N VAL A 119 1.69 -11.07 9.97
CA VAL A 119 0.88 -9.92 9.53
C VAL A 119 0.01 -10.32 8.35
N GLU A 120 0.63 -10.86 7.31
CA GLU A 120 0.01 -11.16 6.02
C GLU A 120 0.86 -12.14 5.21
N VAL A 121 0.26 -12.70 4.16
CA VAL A 121 0.96 -13.46 3.13
C VAL A 121 0.76 -12.76 1.80
N SER A 122 1.82 -12.56 1.02
CA SER A 122 1.74 -11.91 -0.28
C SER A 122 2.09 -12.86 -1.42
N LEU A 123 1.34 -12.77 -2.51
CA LEU A 123 1.72 -13.30 -3.82
C LEU A 123 2.86 -12.45 -4.36
N VAL A 124 3.97 -13.12 -4.70
CA VAL A 124 5.18 -12.45 -5.19
C VAL A 124 5.76 -13.20 -6.38
N CYS A 125 6.38 -12.46 -7.30
CA CYS A 125 7.06 -13.06 -8.44
C CYS A 125 8.27 -13.89 -7.98
N GLU A 126 9.08 -13.33 -7.08
CA GLU A 126 10.31 -13.94 -6.57
C GLU A 126 10.33 -13.81 -5.03
N PRO A 127 10.11 -14.90 -4.29
CA PRO A 127 10.12 -14.87 -2.83
C PRO A 127 11.54 -14.70 -2.30
N ARG A 128 11.68 -13.95 -1.19
CA ARG A 128 12.98 -13.75 -0.53
C ARG A 128 13.51 -15.02 0.14
N ARG A 129 12.61 -15.88 0.64
CA ARG A 129 12.95 -17.18 1.22
C ARG A 129 12.97 -18.24 0.12
N SER A 130 13.93 -19.15 0.19
CA SER A 130 13.98 -20.34 -0.65
C SER A 130 12.74 -21.21 -0.41
N ASP A 131 12.38 -22.04 -1.39
CA ASP A 131 11.29 -23.04 -1.29
C ASP A 131 9.88 -22.50 -0.98
N CYS A 132 9.67 -21.17 -0.98
CA CYS A 132 8.36 -20.57 -0.71
C CYS A 132 7.55 -20.40 -1.99
N ARG A 133 7.19 -21.52 -2.63
CA ARG A 133 6.50 -21.56 -3.93
C ARG A 133 5.03 -21.96 -3.80
N ILE A 134 4.23 -21.51 -4.77
CA ILE A 134 2.89 -22.04 -4.99
C ILE A 134 3.04 -23.41 -5.67
N ALA A 135 2.60 -24.47 -5.01
CA ALA A 135 2.73 -25.83 -5.49
C ALA A 135 1.51 -26.27 -6.30
N TYR A 136 0.33 -25.83 -5.89
CA TYR A 136 -0.92 -26.20 -6.53
C TYR A 136 -1.88 -25.03 -6.58
N VAL A 137 -2.64 -24.95 -7.66
CA VAL A 137 -3.75 -24.04 -7.85
C VAL A 137 -4.93 -24.88 -8.29
N ASP A 138 -6.06 -24.67 -7.64
CA ASP A 138 -7.32 -25.30 -7.97
C ASP A 138 -7.76 -24.80 -9.36
N SER A 139 -7.71 -25.71 -10.32
CA SER A 139 -8.09 -25.48 -11.70
C SER A 139 -9.38 -26.21 -12.03
N ASP A 140 -10.19 -25.64 -12.92
CA ASP A 140 -11.46 -26.24 -13.37
C ASP A 140 -11.28 -27.58 -14.09
N ASN A 141 -10.04 -27.89 -14.49
CA ASN A 141 -9.63 -29.20 -14.98
C ASN A 141 -9.05 -30.00 -13.81
N ILE A 142 -9.74 -31.07 -13.44
CA ILE A 142 -9.23 -32.08 -12.51
C ILE A 142 -7.91 -32.61 -13.11
N PRO A 143 -6.78 -32.55 -12.39
CA PRO A 143 -5.49 -32.97 -12.94
C PRO A 143 -5.51 -34.45 -13.32
N ASP A 144 -4.90 -34.78 -14.46
CA ASP A 144 -4.73 -36.15 -14.93
C ASP A 144 -3.87 -36.97 -13.95
N SER A 145 -4.06 -38.30 -13.92
CA SER A 145 -3.47 -39.21 -12.93
C SER A 145 -1.94 -39.14 -12.83
N ASP A 146 -1.25 -38.74 -13.89
CA ASP A 146 0.19 -38.55 -13.91
C ASP A 146 0.64 -37.18 -13.36
N GLN A 147 -0.19 -36.14 -13.48
CA GLN A 147 0.05 -34.85 -12.80
C GLN A 147 -0.15 -34.98 -11.30
N ILE A 148 -1.12 -35.80 -10.87
CA ILE A 148 -1.33 -36.15 -9.47
C ILE A 148 -0.11 -36.87 -8.90
N LYS A 149 0.48 -37.83 -9.63
CA LYS A 149 1.72 -38.52 -9.19
C LYS A 149 2.92 -37.58 -9.11
N ASN A 150 3.04 -36.61 -10.02
CA ASN A 150 4.12 -35.61 -9.99
C ASN A 150 3.95 -34.63 -8.82
N MET A 151 2.71 -34.22 -8.54
CA MET A 151 2.39 -33.46 -7.33
C MET A 151 2.66 -34.28 -6.07
N GLU A 152 2.29 -35.54 -6.07
CA GLU A 152 2.54 -36.47 -4.97
C GLU A 152 4.05 -36.67 -4.77
N TYR A 153 4.87 -36.63 -5.82
CA TYR A 153 6.33 -36.64 -5.71
C TYR A 153 6.89 -35.33 -5.12
N ILE A 154 6.35 -34.17 -5.50
CA ILE A 154 6.71 -32.86 -4.91
C ILE A 154 6.28 -32.81 -3.43
N LEU A 155 5.11 -33.36 -3.09
CA LEU A 155 4.57 -33.42 -1.72
C LEU A 155 5.27 -34.50 -0.86
N LYS A 156 5.52 -35.70 -1.39
CA LYS A 156 6.24 -36.81 -0.71
C LYS A 156 7.74 -36.59 -0.63
N GLY A 157 8.31 -35.78 -1.53
CA GLY A 157 9.68 -35.29 -1.41
C GLY A 157 9.91 -34.42 -0.17
N GLY A 158 8.83 -33.95 0.49
CA GLY A 158 8.86 -33.22 1.74
C GLY A 158 8.07 -33.83 2.91
N ILE A 159 7.20 -34.83 2.70
CA ILE A 159 6.32 -35.34 3.77
C ILE A 159 6.15 -36.85 3.64
N ASN A 160 6.75 -37.60 4.57
CA ASN A 160 6.40 -39.00 4.80
C ASN A 160 5.17 -39.09 5.72
N LYS A 161 4.10 -39.68 5.18
CA LYS A 161 2.92 -40.29 5.84
C LYS A 161 1.99 -39.38 6.67
N MET A 162 0.74 -39.24 6.21
CA MET A 162 -0.41 -39.15 7.11
C MET A 162 -1.61 -39.95 6.58
N GLU A 163 -2.20 -40.69 7.52
CA GLU A 163 -3.45 -41.45 7.42
C GLU A 163 -4.66 -40.52 7.65
N THR A 164 -5.77 -40.92 7.06
CA THR A 164 -7.07 -40.26 6.99
C THR A 164 -8.00 -40.67 8.14
N ALA A 165 -8.77 -39.72 8.69
CA ALA A 165 -10.11 -39.96 9.25
C ALA A 165 -10.89 -38.63 9.40
N THR A 166 -11.88 -38.34 8.56
CA THR A 166 -13.34 -38.62 8.64
C THR A 166 -14.15 -37.46 9.25
N ALA A 167 -14.99 -36.86 8.41
CA ALA A 167 -15.99 -35.84 8.73
C ALA A 167 -17.34 -36.48 9.11
N ASN A 168 -18.15 -35.77 9.92
CA ASN A 168 -19.59 -36.03 10.10
C ASN A 168 -20.39 -34.72 9.87
N PRO A 169 -21.58 -34.78 9.23
CA PRO A 169 -22.37 -33.62 8.77
C PRO A 169 -23.43 -33.12 9.80
N PRO A 170 -24.08 -31.95 9.55
CA PRO A 170 -24.90 -31.22 10.52
C PRO A 170 -26.41 -31.54 10.45
N THR A 171 -27.12 -31.29 11.55
CA THR A 171 -28.57 -31.52 11.71
C THR A 171 -29.38 -30.23 11.58
N GLU A 172 -30.46 -30.33 10.80
CA GLU A 172 -31.52 -29.38 10.47
C GLU A 172 -32.57 -29.27 11.60
N VAL A 173 -33.08 -28.07 11.91
CA VAL A 173 -34.35 -27.90 12.66
C VAL A 173 -35.16 -26.73 12.09
N LYS A 174 -36.47 -26.98 12.04
CA LYS A 174 -37.57 -26.33 11.32
C LYS A 174 -38.06 -24.98 11.82
N GLU A 175 -38.61 -24.27 10.84
CA GLU A 175 -39.70 -23.28 10.77
C GLU A 175 -40.92 -23.49 11.69
N VAL A 176 -41.44 -22.39 12.27
CA VAL A 176 -42.88 -22.20 12.62
C VAL A 176 -43.26 -20.72 12.44
N ALA A 177 -44.38 -20.50 11.75
CA ALA A 177 -45.05 -19.25 11.46
C ALA A 177 -45.80 -18.65 12.67
N GLN A 178 -46.02 -17.33 12.71
CA GLN A 178 -47.38 -16.74 12.68
C GLN A 178 -47.38 -15.20 12.67
N GLU A 179 -48.30 -14.72 11.86
CA GLU A 179 -48.75 -13.36 11.57
C GLU A 179 -49.67 -12.84 12.69
N ASN A 180 -49.57 -11.56 13.06
CA ASN A 180 -50.76 -10.81 13.47
C ASN A 180 -50.57 -9.30 13.23
N VAL A 181 -51.58 -8.72 12.59
CA VAL A 181 -51.72 -7.34 12.16
C VAL A 181 -52.56 -6.62 13.21
N GLU A 182 -52.10 -5.50 13.75
CA GLU A 182 -52.94 -4.67 14.63
C GLU A 182 -52.90 -3.21 14.15
N SER A 183 -54.05 -2.82 13.59
CA SER A 183 -54.43 -1.49 13.14
C SER A 183 -54.81 -0.61 14.32
N VAL A 184 -54.21 0.57 14.44
CA VAL A 184 -54.63 1.61 15.41
C VAL A 184 -55.36 2.72 14.67
N GLU A 185 -56.69 2.76 14.85
CA GLU A 185 -57.56 3.88 14.50
C GLU A 185 -57.37 5.03 15.51
N GLN A 186 -57.01 6.23 15.02
CA GLN A 186 -57.06 7.46 15.80
C GLN A 186 -58.43 8.12 15.67
N LYS A 187 -59.13 8.20 16.80
CA LYS A 187 -60.34 8.99 17.02
C LYS A 187 -60.02 10.49 16.97
N THR A 188 -60.82 11.26 16.24
CA THR A 188 -60.91 12.71 16.37
C THR A 188 -62.14 13.06 17.20
N ASP A 189 -61.93 13.59 18.41
CA ASP A 189 -62.96 14.26 19.20
C ASP A 189 -63.15 15.70 18.67
N ILE A 190 -64.38 16.06 18.29
CA ILE A 190 -64.79 17.44 18.05
C ILE A 190 -66.04 17.70 18.89
N ALA A 191 -65.93 18.54 19.91
CA ALA A 191 -67.07 19.19 20.55
C ALA A 191 -66.67 20.53 21.18
N GLY A 192 -67.25 21.62 20.67
CA GLY A 192 -67.15 22.96 21.27
C GLY A 192 -67.67 24.05 20.33
N ASN A 193 -68.93 24.46 20.52
CA ASN A 193 -69.70 25.47 19.77
C ASN A 193 -68.87 26.59 19.10
N MET A 194 -68.70 26.50 17.79
CA MET A 194 -68.29 27.64 16.95
C MET A 194 -69.50 28.18 16.19
N THR A 195 -69.72 29.49 16.26
CA THR A 195 -70.75 30.15 15.43
C THR A 195 -70.46 29.94 13.95
N LYS A 196 -71.48 29.94 13.08
CA LYS A 196 -71.34 29.72 11.62
C LYS A 196 -70.23 30.57 10.99
N GLU A 197 -70.03 31.79 11.48
CA GLU A 197 -68.98 32.71 11.03
C GLU A 197 -67.57 32.28 11.49
N GLN A 198 -67.44 31.71 12.69
CA GLN A 198 -66.17 31.16 13.18
C GLN A 198 -65.81 29.84 12.47
N MET A 199 -66.79 29.00 12.17
CA MET A 199 -66.59 27.79 11.36
C MET A 199 -66.17 28.14 9.92
N MET A 200 -66.79 29.16 9.31
CA MET A 200 -66.38 29.63 7.98
C MET A 200 -64.95 30.22 7.99
N LYS A 201 -64.55 30.94 9.04
CA LYS A 201 -63.16 31.42 9.19
C LYS A 201 -62.16 30.27 9.32
N ILE A 202 -62.45 29.23 10.10
CA ILE A 202 -61.59 28.04 10.19
C ILE A 202 -61.47 27.32 8.86
N ILE A 203 -62.57 27.18 8.09
CA ILE A 203 -62.52 26.54 6.78
C ILE A 203 -61.65 27.34 5.81
N ILE A 204 -61.78 28.68 5.80
CA ILE A 204 -60.94 29.56 4.98
C ILE A 204 -59.47 29.46 5.41
N GLU A 205 -59.19 29.41 6.71
CA GLU A 205 -57.84 29.30 7.25
C GLU A 205 -57.21 27.92 6.96
N GLN A 206 -57.99 26.84 7.02
CA GLN A 206 -57.57 25.50 6.60
C GLN A 206 -57.34 25.39 5.09
N GLN A 207 -58.19 26.01 4.28
CA GLN A 207 -57.98 26.07 2.83
C GLN A 207 -56.72 26.85 2.49
N LYS A 208 -56.49 27.99 3.16
CA LYS A 208 -55.29 28.81 2.98
C LYS A 208 -54.03 28.09 3.43
N SER A 209 -54.06 27.37 4.55
CA SER A 209 -52.90 26.61 5.04
C SER A 209 -52.61 25.38 4.17
N LEU A 210 -53.64 24.72 3.62
CA LEU A 210 -53.49 23.65 2.64
C LEU A 210 -52.92 24.15 1.31
N GLU A 211 -53.34 25.33 0.83
CA GLU A 211 -52.76 25.94 -0.38
C GLU A 211 -51.31 26.31 -0.18
N VAL A 212 -50.95 26.93 0.95
CA VAL A 212 -49.56 27.24 1.29
C VAL A 212 -48.72 25.98 1.45
N SER A 213 -49.24 24.93 2.11
CA SER A 213 -48.53 23.66 2.23
C SER A 213 -48.34 22.96 0.90
N LYS A 214 -49.31 23.05 -0.02
CA LYS A 214 -49.19 22.49 -1.37
C LYS A 214 -48.20 23.27 -2.22
N THR A 215 -48.17 24.59 -2.12
CA THR A 215 -47.19 25.40 -2.85
C THR A 215 -45.77 25.20 -2.34
N THR A 216 -45.56 25.09 -1.02
CA THR A 216 -44.24 24.78 -0.44
C THR A 216 -43.78 23.35 -0.77
N GLN A 217 -44.68 22.36 -0.71
CA GLN A 217 -44.33 20.99 -1.14
C GLN A 217 -43.99 20.92 -2.63
N ASN A 218 -44.71 21.67 -3.47
CA ASN A 218 -44.41 21.74 -4.89
C ASN A 218 -43.06 22.43 -5.15
N SER A 219 -42.71 23.49 -4.41
CA SER A 219 -41.40 24.14 -4.54
C SER A 219 -40.26 23.23 -4.07
N GLU A 220 -40.42 22.53 -2.94
CA GLU A 220 -39.43 21.56 -2.45
C GLU A 220 -39.21 20.39 -3.42
N LEU A 221 -40.28 19.89 -4.05
CA LEU A 221 -40.18 18.87 -5.10
C LEU A 221 -39.44 19.37 -6.34
N GLU A 222 -39.65 20.63 -6.72
CA GLU A 222 -38.96 21.25 -7.85
C GLU A 222 -37.47 21.45 -7.55
N GLU A 223 -37.12 21.90 -6.34
CA GLU A 223 -35.73 22.00 -5.87
C GLU A 223 -35.05 20.63 -5.80
N LEU A 224 -35.73 19.59 -5.31
CA LEU A 224 -35.20 18.22 -5.31
C LEU A 224 -34.97 17.67 -6.72
N ARG A 225 -35.82 18.02 -7.69
CA ARG A 225 -35.62 17.66 -9.11
C ARG A 225 -34.40 18.36 -9.68
N GLN A 226 -34.25 19.66 -9.43
CA GLN A 226 -33.09 20.44 -9.88
C GLN A 226 -31.81 19.91 -9.25
N LEU A 227 -31.81 19.58 -7.95
CA LEU A 227 -30.65 19.01 -7.27
C LEU A 227 -30.28 17.64 -7.83
N LYS A 228 -31.26 16.77 -8.10
CA LYS A 228 -31.02 15.47 -8.75
C LYS A 228 -30.41 15.65 -10.14
N GLN A 229 -30.94 16.58 -10.93
CA GLN A 229 -30.44 16.87 -12.27
C GLN A 229 -29.01 17.43 -12.25
N GLU A 230 -28.71 18.29 -11.28
CA GLU A 230 -27.35 18.82 -11.08
C GLU A 230 -26.37 17.72 -10.65
N ILE A 231 -26.77 16.82 -9.76
CA ILE A 231 -25.96 15.66 -9.34
C ILE A 231 -25.70 14.73 -10.54
N GLU A 232 -26.71 14.45 -11.37
CA GLU A 232 -26.55 13.65 -12.58
C GLU A 232 -25.61 14.31 -13.59
N ARG A 233 -25.72 15.63 -13.78
CA ARG A 233 -24.82 16.41 -14.64
C ARG A 233 -23.38 16.35 -14.14
N GLN A 234 -23.17 16.58 -12.84
CA GLN A 234 -21.84 16.52 -12.24
C GLN A 234 -21.22 15.13 -12.38
N LYS A 235 -21.97 14.06 -12.10
CA LYS A 235 -21.52 12.68 -12.30
C LYS A 235 -21.16 12.39 -13.76
N ALA A 236 -21.94 12.90 -14.72
CA ALA A 236 -21.65 12.72 -16.14
C ALA A 236 -20.37 13.47 -16.58
N GLU A 237 -20.12 14.68 -16.05
CA GLU A 237 -18.89 15.42 -16.30
C GLU A 237 -17.66 14.76 -15.67
N GLU A 238 -17.78 14.25 -14.45
CA GLU A 238 -16.71 13.49 -13.79
C GLU A 238 -16.35 12.22 -14.58
N LEU A 239 -17.36 11.47 -15.03
CA LEU A 239 -17.17 10.28 -15.83
C LEU A 239 -16.50 10.58 -17.18
N LYS A 240 -16.86 11.70 -17.84
CA LYS A 240 -16.17 12.15 -19.06
C LYS A 240 -14.72 12.53 -18.80
N LYS A 241 -14.45 13.28 -17.73
CA LYS A 241 -13.07 13.63 -17.35
C LYS A 241 -12.25 12.39 -17.03
N GLU A 242 -12.85 11.38 -16.40
CA GLU A 242 -12.19 10.11 -16.11
C GLU A 242 -11.90 9.32 -17.39
N GLN A 243 -12.84 9.26 -18.34
CA GLN A 243 -12.64 8.66 -19.66
C GLN A 243 -11.53 9.36 -20.46
N GLU A 244 -11.48 10.69 -20.44
CA GLU A 244 -10.43 11.45 -21.12
C GLU A 244 -9.06 11.18 -20.49
N LYS A 245 -8.99 11.12 -19.15
CA LYS A 245 -7.77 10.79 -18.42
C LYS A 245 -7.31 9.36 -18.70
N SER A 246 -8.22 8.38 -18.64
CA SER A 246 -7.87 6.97 -18.93
C SER A 246 -7.41 6.81 -20.37
N HIS A 247 -8.06 7.47 -21.33
CA HIS A 247 -7.69 7.43 -22.74
C HIS A 247 -6.32 8.09 -22.98
N ALA A 248 -6.08 9.28 -22.41
CA ALA A 248 -4.79 9.96 -22.52
C ALA A 248 -3.66 9.14 -21.89
N MET A 249 -3.91 8.53 -20.73
CA MET A 249 -2.95 7.63 -20.07
C MET A 249 -2.67 6.40 -20.93
N ALA A 250 -3.70 5.74 -21.45
CA ALA A 250 -3.58 4.58 -22.34
C ALA A 250 -2.78 4.92 -23.59
N GLN A 251 -3.07 6.07 -24.21
CA GLN A 251 -2.40 6.54 -25.41
C GLN A 251 -0.92 6.84 -25.14
N SER A 252 -0.60 7.50 -24.02
CA SER A 252 0.79 7.72 -23.61
C SER A 252 1.54 6.40 -23.42
N LEU A 253 0.91 5.43 -22.75
CA LEU A 253 1.52 4.12 -22.50
C LEU A 253 1.72 3.31 -23.76
N VAL A 254 0.73 3.27 -24.65
CA VAL A 254 0.85 2.61 -25.95
C VAL A 254 1.98 3.23 -26.77
N ASN A 255 2.13 4.55 -26.74
CA ASN A 255 3.24 5.24 -27.39
C ASN A 255 4.58 4.86 -26.78
N ASP A 256 4.71 4.90 -25.45
CA ASP A 256 5.94 4.53 -24.74
C ASP A 256 6.32 3.06 -24.99
N TRP A 257 5.34 2.15 -24.94
CA TRP A 257 5.54 0.74 -25.25
C TRP A 257 5.90 0.50 -26.71
N SER A 258 5.30 1.24 -27.65
CA SER A 258 5.67 1.14 -29.06
C SER A 258 7.09 1.58 -29.36
N GLN A 259 7.69 2.41 -28.50
CA GLN A 259 9.08 2.83 -28.60
C GLN A 259 10.04 1.85 -27.92
N GLN A 260 9.59 1.13 -26.89
CA GLN A 260 10.45 0.28 -26.05
C GLN A 260 10.36 -1.22 -26.36
N LEU A 261 9.24 -1.70 -26.91
CA LEU A 261 9.00 -3.11 -27.20
C LEU A 261 9.13 -3.39 -28.69
N ASP A 262 9.66 -4.57 -29.03
CA ASP A 262 9.75 -5.03 -30.41
C ASP A 262 8.35 -5.30 -30.99
N LYS A 263 8.21 -5.20 -32.32
CA LYS A 263 6.92 -5.34 -33.04
C LYS A 263 6.24 -6.70 -32.82
N ASP A 264 7.00 -7.75 -32.52
CA ASP A 264 6.45 -9.08 -32.22
C ASP A 264 5.76 -9.15 -30.85
N SER A 265 6.18 -8.31 -29.89
CA SER A 265 5.63 -8.24 -28.53
C SER A 265 4.47 -7.24 -28.38
N MET A 266 4.27 -6.35 -29.36
CA MET A 266 3.22 -5.33 -29.34
C MET A 266 2.62 -5.13 -30.73
N SER A 267 1.72 -6.04 -31.10
CA SER A 267 0.99 -5.98 -32.36
C SER A 267 0.04 -4.77 -32.38
N ASP A 268 -0.24 -4.25 -33.57
CA ASP A 268 -1.18 -3.12 -33.72
C ASP A 268 -2.61 -3.49 -33.25
N ALA A 269 -2.97 -4.78 -33.26
CA ALA A 269 -4.22 -5.29 -32.70
C ALA A 269 -4.28 -5.17 -31.16
N GLN A 270 -3.16 -5.38 -30.46
CA GLN A 270 -3.11 -5.20 -29.00
C GLN A 270 -3.19 -3.71 -28.63
N LYS A 271 -2.58 -2.84 -29.44
CA LYS A 271 -2.67 -1.37 -29.25
C LYS A 271 -4.10 -0.87 -29.38
N THR A 272 -4.83 -1.32 -30.41
CA THR A 272 -6.24 -0.95 -30.60
C THR A 272 -7.12 -1.50 -29.49
N GLN A 273 -6.87 -2.73 -29.03
CA GLN A 273 -7.61 -3.31 -27.88
C GLN A 273 -7.40 -2.51 -26.60
N ILE A 274 -6.18 -2.06 -26.29
CA ILE A 274 -5.91 -1.25 -25.09
C ILE A 274 -6.63 0.10 -25.18
N LEU A 275 -6.60 0.76 -26.34
CA LEU A 275 -7.30 2.03 -26.55
C LEU A 275 -8.82 1.87 -26.50
N GLU A 276 -9.36 0.81 -27.08
CA GLU A 276 -10.78 0.50 -27.04
C GLU A 276 -11.25 0.18 -25.61
N THR A 277 -10.42 -0.54 -24.85
CA THR A 277 -10.66 -0.82 -23.43
C THR A 277 -10.63 0.47 -22.61
N ALA A 278 -9.74 1.41 -22.92
CA ALA A 278 -9.69 2.72 -22.26
C ALA A 278 -10.98 3.53 -22.44
N GLN A 279 -11.63 3.40 -23.60
CA GLN A 279 -12.89 4.08 -23.91
C GLN A 279 -14.10 3.40 -23.25
N LYS A 280 -14.13 2.05 -23.26
CA LYS A 280 -15.28 1.27 -22.76
C LYS A 280 -15.23 1.05 -21.24
N HIS A 281 -14.05 0.84 -20.68
CA HIS A 281 -13.82 0.44 -19.29
C HIS A 281 -12.70 1.28 -18.65
N PRO A 282 -12.90 2.61 -18.45
CA PRO A 282 -11.86 3.51 -17.96
C PRO A 282 -11.34 3.12 -16.57
N HIS A 283 -12.24 2.75 -15.66
CA HIS A 283 -11.90 2.38 -14.29
C HIS A 283 -11.11 1.06 -14.22
N GLU A 284 -11.52 0.05 -14.99
CA GLU A 284 -10.82 -1.26 -15.03
C GLU A 284 -9.42 -1.12 -15.61
N LEU A 285 -9.24 -0.26 -16.62
CA LEU A 285 -7.92 0.03 -17.16
C LEU A 285 -7.02 0.69 -16.12
N ILE A 286 -7.51 1.67 -15.37
CA ILE A 286 -6.72 2.32 -14.32
C ILE A 286 -6.30 1.30 -13.25
N GLU A 287 -7.19 0.40 -12.85
CA GLU A 287 -6.87 -0.69 -11.92
C GLU A 287 -5.85 -1.67 -12.50
N LEU A 288 -5.97 -2.06 -13.78
CA LEU A 288 -4.96 -2.86 -14.48
C LEU A 288 -3.59 -2.19 -14.46
N LEU A 289 -3.55 -0.90 -14.76
CA LEU A 289 -2.31 -0.13 -14.78
C LEU A 289 -1.73 0.03 -13.38
N ARG A 290 -2.57 0.17 -12.35
CA ARG A 290 -2.13 0.15 -10.96
C ARG A 290 -1.50 -1.18 -10.60
N VAL A 291 -2.16 -2.29 -10.93
CA VAL A 291 -1.63 -3.65 -10.71
C VAL A 291 -0.30 -3.82 -11.44
N ALA A 292 -0.23 -3.47 -12.72
CA ALA A 292 0.98 -3.58 -13.54
C ALA A 292 2.13 -2.72 -12.99
N HIS A 293 1.83 -1.49 -12.54
CA HIS A 293 2.81 -0.63 -11.92
C HIS A 293 3.33 -1.25 -10.62
N CYS A 294 2.46 -1.62 -9.69
CA CYS A 294 2.84 -2.21 -8.41
C CYS A 294 3.60 -3.53 -8.54
N ALA A 295 3.24 -4.35 -9.53
CA ALA A 295 3.89 -5.63 -9.77
C ALA A 295 5.19 -5.50 -10.63
N SER A 296 5.47 -4.32 -11.17
CA SER A 296 6.68 -4.08 -11.95
C SER A 296 7.93 -4.06 -11.07
N LYS A 297 9.02 -4.66 -11.57
CA LYS A 297 10.36 -4.59 -10.94
C LYS A 297 10.80 -3.14 -10.68
N LYS A 298 10.42 -2.20 -11.55
CA LYS A 298 10.73 -0.77 -11.37
C LYS A 298 10.04 -0.15 -10.15
N ALA A 299 8.81 -0.54 -9.83
CA ALA A 299 8.14 -0.04 -8.63
C ALA A 299 8.80 -0.57 -7.36
N LYS A 300 9.18 -1.85 -7.35
CA LYS A 300 9.97 -2.46 -6.28
C LYS A 300 11.31 -1.74 -6.08
N GLU A 301 12.02 -1.43 -7.16
CA GLU A 301 13.27 -0.65 -7.11
C GLU A 301 13.05 0.78 -6.58
N ALA A 302 11.97 1.44 -7.01
CA ALA A 302 11.64 2.78 -6.54
C ALA A 302 11.31 2.81 -5.04
N GLU A 303 10.56 1.81 -4.55
CA GLU A 303 10.25 1.66 -3.13
C GLU A 303 11.50 1.34 -2.31
N ALA A 304 12.39 0.47 -2.81
CA ALA A 304 13.67 0.19 -2.17
C ALA A 304 14.50 1.48 -2.02
N ARG A 305 14.63 2.28 -3.08
CA ARG A 305 15.32 3.58 -3.05
C ARG A 305 14.66 4.56 -2.06
N PHE A 306 13.34 4.58 -2.00
CA PHE A 306 12.62 5.43 -1.05
C PHE A 306 12.88 5.02 0.40
N ASN A 307 12.88 3.72 0.69
CA ASN A 307 13.17 3.20 2.02
C ASN A 307 14.63 3.45 2.44
N GLU A 308 15.57 3.30 1.51
CA GLU A 308 16.97 3.68 1.72
C GLU A 308 17.10 5.17 2.06
N TYR A 309 16.46 6.04 1.28
CA TYR A 309 16.46 7.48 1.52
C TYR A 309 15.84 7.83 2.89
N LYS A 310 14.70 7.23 3.24
CA LYS A 310 14.07 7.40 4.54
C LYS A 310 15.01 7.02 5.69
N SER A 311 15.69 5.88 5.57
CA SER A 311 16.65 5.43 6.58
C SER A 311 17.85 6.39 6.71
N LEU A 312 18.28 7.01 5.61
CA LEU A 312 19.35 8.00 5.60
C LEU A 312 18.90 9.30 6.27
N VAL A 313 17.68 9.75 6.00
CA VAL A 313 17.07 10.91 6.66
C VAL A 313 16.94 10.68 8.16
N GLU A 314 16.47 9.50 8.58
CA GLU A 314 16.38 9.16 10.00
C GLU A 314 17.76 9.14 10.68
N LYS A 315 18.78 8.55 10.03
CA LYS A 315 20.17 8.55 10.54
C LYS A 315 20.75 9.96 10.64
N THR A 316 20.54 10.80 9.63
CA THR A 316 21.04 12.19 9.65
C THR A 316 20.32 13.01 10.72
N GLN A 317 19.02 12.82 10.91
CA GLN A 317 18.26 13.47 11.98
C GLN A 317 18.76 13.03 13.36
N LEU A 318 19.01 11.73 13.57
CA LEU A 318 19.56 11.21 14.81
C LEU A 318 20.96 11.77 15.10
N SER A 319 21.81 11.85 14.07
CA SER A 319 23.14 12.46 14.16
C SER A 319 23.06 13.94 14.54
N GLN A 320 22.15 14.69 13.92
CA GLN A 320 21.93 16.10 14.28
C GLN A 320 21.44 16.26 15.72
N GLN A 321 20.52 15.40 16.18
CA GLN A 321 20.07 15.38 17.57
C GLN A 321 21.22 15.05 18.54
N PHE A 322 22.07 14.09 18.18
CA PHE A 322 23.26 13.74 18.94
C PHE A 322 24.24 14.92 19.01
N ASP A 323 24.54 15.57 17.88
CA ASP A 323 25.42 16.74 17.82
C ASP A 323 24.87 17.92 18.62
N GLN A 324 23.54 18.11 18.64
CA GLN A 324 22.89 19.10 19.49
C GLN A 324 23.05 18.78 20.99
N VAL A 325 22.94 17.51 21.39
CA VAL A 325 23.17 17.11 22.79
C VAL A 325 24.66 17.26 23.16
N MET A 326 25.57 16.90 22.26
CA MET A 326 27.02 17.01 22.49
C MET A 326 27.49 18.46 22.51
N SER A 327 26.93 19.34 21.67
CA SER A 327 27.21 20.78 21.69
C SER A 327 26.61 21.47 22.92
N LYS A 328 25.42 21.04 23.39
CA LYS A 328 24.86 21.50 24.68
C LYS A 328 25.71 21.06 25.88
N LYS A 329 26.34 19.88 25.83
CA LYS A 329 27.33 19.44 26.85
C LYS A 329 28.66 20.18 26.75
N LYS A 330 29.00 20.74 25.59
CA LYS A 330 30.11 21.71 25.40
C LYS A 330 29.61 23.16 25.55
N ALA A 331 28.90 23.47 26.63
CA ALA A 331 28.90 24.86 27.10
C ALA A 331 30.34 25.21 27.52
N PRO A 332 30.91 26.34 27.08
CA PRO A 332 32.25 26.73 27.48
C PRO A 332 32.27 26.92 29.00
N ALA A 333 33.23 26.28 29.68
CA ALA A 333 33.55 26.60 31.06
C ALA A 333 33.69 28.13 31.19
N PRO A 334 33.17 28.76 32.26
CA PRO A 334 33.35 30.19 32.45
C PRO A 334 34.85 30.47 32.52
N VAL A 335 35.34 31.20 31.52
CA VAL A 335 36.70 31.71 31.48
C VAL A 335 36.85 32.62 32.69
N VAL A 336 37.64 32.18 33.66
CA VAL A 336 38.11 33.01 34.78
C VAL A 336 38.81 34.23 34.18
N GLN A 337 38.20 35.40 34.39
CA GLN A 337 38.79 36.68 34.04
C GLN A 337 40.07 36.87 34.85
N GLN A 338 41.20 37.09 34.17
CA GLN A 338 42.32 37.83 34.76
C GLN A 338 42.44 39.19 34.05
N PRO A 339 42.71 40.27 34.80
CA PRO A 339 42.67 41.62 34.30
C PRO A 339 43.98 41.98 33.61
N GLN A 340 43.96 42.32 32.33
CA GLN A 340 45.06 43.04 31.69
C GLN A 340 44.56 44.27 30.91
N VAL A 341 44.87 45.42 31.53
CA VAL A 341 45.21 46.76 31.05
C VAL A 341 44.69 47.21 29.67
N PRO A 342 44.03 48.39 29.57
CA PRO A 342 43.48 48.89 28.31
C PRO A 342 44.58 49.54 27.46
N VAL A 343 44.91 48.93 26.32
CA VAL A 343 45.65 49.62 25.24
C VAL A 343 44.65 50.07 24.19
N VAL A 344 44.46 51.39 24.13
CA VAL A 344 43.60 52.09 23.18
C VAL A 344 44.29 52.11 21.82
N HIS A 345 43.69 51.49 20.79
CA HIS A 345 44.02 51.80 19.41
C HIS A 345 42.79 52.33 18.67
N ALA A 346 43.02 53.50 18.09
CA ALA A 346 42.08 54.35 17.40
C ALA A 346 41.37 53.68 16.21
N ALA A 347 40.20 54.23 15.92
CA ALA A 347 39.24 53.80 14.92
C ALA A 347 39.83 53.61 13.50
N SER A 348 39.35 52.57 12.81
CA SER A 348 39.31 52.52 11.35
C SER A 348 37.98 51.94 10.89
N ASN A 349 37.08 52.82 10.44
CA ASN A 349 35.81 52.46 9.81
C ASN A 349 36.06 52.01 8.37
N LYS A 350 36.24 50.71 8.14
CA LYS A 350 36.09 50.11 6.81
C LYS A 350 35.06 48.99 6.88
N LYS A 351 33.82 49.29 6.52
CA LYS A 351 32.74 48.30 6.35
C LYS A 351 33.15 47.30 5.28
N ARG A 352 33.65 46.12 5.69
CA ARG A 352 33.70 44.94 4.82
C ARG A 352 32.28 44.39 4.70
N LYS A 353 31.77 44.28 3.47
CA LYS A 353 30.53 43.53 3.19
C LYS A 353 30.75 42.08 3.61
N THR A 354 30.24 41.70 4.77
CA THR A 354 30.06 40.30 5.15
C THR A 354 28.91 39.76 4.31
N MET A 355 29.22 39.06 3.21
CA MET A 355 28.22 38.19 2.59
C MET A 355 27.87 37.11 3.61
N SER A 356 26.57 36.90 3.79
CA SER A 356 26.03 35.90 4.71
C SER A 356 26.48 34.50 4.25
N ASN A 357 26.86 33.63 5.17
CA ASN A 357 27.23 32.22 4.92
C ASN A 357 26.34 31.49 3.89
N PRO A 358 25.00 31.66 3.86
CA PRO A 358 24.12 31.10 2.83
C PRO A 358 24.38 31.60 1.40
N GLU A 359 24.77 32.86 1.19
CA GLU A 359 25.03 33.38 -0.17
C GLU A 359 26.35 32.85 -0.73
N LEU A 360 27.35 32.66 0.13
CA LEU A 360 28.61 32.01 -0.22
C LEU A 360 28.40 30.52 -0.55
N PHE A 361 27.49 29.85 0.16
CA PHE A 361 27.10 28.48 -0.13
C PHE A 361 26.35 28.36 -1.46
N LEU A 362 25.39 29.24 -1.74
CA LEU A 362 24.66 29.26 -3.01
C LEU A 362 25.58 29.57 -4.20
N ARG A 363 26.58 30.44 -4.00
CA ARG A 363 27.62 30.71 -5.01
C ARG A 363 28.55 29.51 -5.25
N ALA A 364 28.90 28.76 -4.20
CA ALA A 364 29.66 27.53 -4.34
C ALA A 364 28.85 26.45 -5.08
N MET A 365 27.55 26.33 -4.78
CA MET A 365 26.63 25.44 -5.47
C MET A 365 26.39 25.84 -6.94
N SER A 366 26.31 27.14 -7.26
CA SER A 366 26.16 27.59 -8.65
C SER A 366 27.43 27.41 -9.50
N SER A 367 28.56 27.09 -8.86
CA SER A 367 29.82 26.74 -9.54
C SER A 367 29.88 25.27 -9.94
N PHE A 368 28.83 24.48 -9.68
CA PHE A 368 28.66 23.11 -10.17
C PHE A 368 28.61 23.08 -11.70
N ALA A 369 29.78 22.95 -12.33
CA ALA A 369 29.92 22.39 -13.68
C ALA A 369 30.31 20.91 -13.55
N PRO A 370 29.92 20.03 -14.49
CA PRO A 370 29.97 18.57 -14.33
C PRO A 370 31.36 17.95 -14.53
N SER A 371 32.44 18.70 -14.29
CA SER A 371 33.81 18.20 -14.42
C SER A 371 34.62 18.51 -13.16
N GLY A 372 34.67 17.56 -12.24
CA GLY A 372 35.52 17.59 -11.05
C GLY A 372 35.15 16.46 -10.07
N SER A 373 36.15 15.88 -9.42
CA SER A 373 35.95 14.80 -8.43
C SER A 373 35.15 15.30 -7.23
N ALA A 374 34.11 14.56 -6.83
CA ALA A 374 33.24 14.86 -5.68
C ALA A 374 34.00 15.16 -4.38
N ARG A 375 35.23 14.62 -4.25
CA ARG A 375 36.11 14.83 -3.10
C ARG A 375 36.63 16.28 -2.99
N ASP A 376 37.03 16.89 -4.11
CA ASP A 376 37.52 18.27 -4.12
C ASP A 376 36.40 19.27 -3.80
N HIS A 377 35.17 18.94 -4.21
CA HIS A 377 33.98 19.74 -3.96
C HIS A 377 33.60 19.77 -2.47
N MET A 378 33.63 18.61 -1.80
CA MET A 378 33.42 18.55 -0.35
C MET A 378 34.53 19.29 0.42
N GLU A 379 35.76 19.28 -0.08
CA GLU A 379 36.88 20.01 0.53
C GLU A 379 36.75 21.53 0.39
N GLN A 380 36.17 22.03 -0.70
CA GLN A 380 35.87 23.45 -0.84
C GLN A 380 34.75 23.89 0.10
N VAL A 381 33.67 23.11 0.20
CA VAL A 381 32.56 23.39 1.12
C VAL A 381 33.02 23.36 2.57
N SER A 382 33.91 22.43 2.95
CA SER A 382 34.45 22.37 4.31
C SER A 382 35.39 23.53 4.66
N LYS A 383 35.93 24.24 3.66
CA LYS A 383 36.78 25.43 3.84
C LYS A 383 35.96 26.73 3.96
N ILE A 384 34.66 26.71 3.65
CA ILE A 384 33.77 27.86 3.84
C ILE A 384 33.56 28.07 5.35
N GLY A 385 34.10 29.18 5.87
CA GLY A 385 33.98 29.56 7.28
C GLY A 385 35.24 29.33 8.14
N VAL A 386 36.25 28.62 7.62
CA VAL A 386 37.52 28.43 8.34
C VAL A 386 38.47 29.59 8.01
N ARG A 387 38.81 30.41 9.01
CA ARG A 387 39.83 31.48 8.86
C ARG A 387 41.18 30.83 8.52
N LYS A 388 41.69 31.04 7.30
CA LYS A 388 43.09 30.76 6.95
C LYS A 388 44.00 31.57 7.89
N LYS A 389 44.62 30.90 8.87
CA LYS A 389 45.78 31.45 9.56
C LYS A 389 46.94 31.39 8.56
N TYR A 390 47.29 32.53 7.97
CA TYR A 390 48.57 32.69 7.31
C TYR A 390 49.64 32.67 8.41
N THR A 391 50.36 31.56 8.52
CA THR A 391 51.68 31.57 9.17
C THR A 391 52.60 32.42 8.31
N ARG A 392 53.03 33.55 8.85
CA ARG A 392 54.13 34.34 8.26
C ARG A 392 55.38 33.47 8.37
N GLU A 393 55.94 33.09 7.23
CA GLU A 393 57.30 32.54 7.19
C GLU A 393 58.25 33.58 7.78
N SER A 394 59.04 33.17 8.77
CA SER A 394 60.18 33.93 9.25
C SER A 394 61.30 33.79 8.22
N TYR A 395 61.68 34.90 7.60
CA TYR A 395 62.96 34.98 6.90
C TYR A 395 64.09 34.85 7.93
N TYR A 396 64.81 33.74 7.87
CA TYR A 396 66.19 33.62 8.30
C TYR A 396 66.95 32.79 7.27
#